data_AF-A0A2V2UCN6-F1
#
_entry.id   AF-A0A2V2UCN6-F1
#
_cell.length_a   1.000
_cell.length_b   1.000
_cell.length_c   1.000
_cell.angle_alpha   90.00
_cell.angle_beta   90.00
_cell.angle_gamma   90.00
#
_symmetry.space_group_name_H-M   'P 1'
#
loop_
_entity.id
_entity.type
_entity.pdbx_description
1 polymer ?
#
loop_
_entity_poly.entity_id
_entity_poly.type
_entity_poly.pdbx_seq_one_letter_code
_entity_poly.pdbx_strand_id
1 'polypeptide(L)'
;MFEWYDRNKDKNPLRHTVELAALVRLKFVTIHPFGDGNGRVSRLFMNFVMNKEGYPMLNIHYSARNSYYTALLWKERRLRRQTVHSFVGL
;
A
#
# COMPACT_ATOMS: atom_id res chain seq x y z
N MET A 1 9.02 -6.66 -4.21
CA MET A 1 7.70 -5.97 -4.17
C MET A 1 6.84 -6.38 -5.36
N PHE A 2 7.36 -6.28 -6.58
CA PHE A 2 6.63 -6.63 -7.81
C PHE A 2 6.16 -8.09 -7.82
N GLU A 3 7.05 -9.05 -7.48
CA GLU A 3 6.64 -10.46 -7.33
C GLU A 3 5.53 -10.68 -6.29
N TRP A 4 5.47 -9.85 -5.24
CA TRP A 4 4.37 -9.93 -4.28
C TRP A 4 3.08 -9.43 -4.94
N TYR A 5 3.12 -8.33 -5.69
CA TYR A 5 1.97 -7.82 -6.41
C TYR A 5 1.44 -8.85 -7.41
N ASP A 6 2.30 -9.43 -8.25
CA ASP A 6 1.90 -10.44 -9.23
C ASP A 6 1.27 -11.68 -8.58
N ARG A 7 1.83 -12.11 -7.45
CA ARG A 7 1.24 -13.21 -6.67
C ARG A 7 -0.05 -12.82 -5.95
N ASN A 8 -0.42 -11.56 -5.82
CA ASN A 8 -1.55 -11.14 -4.97
C ASN A 8 -2.68 -10.45 -5.74
N LYS A 9 -2.43 -9.99 -6.97
CA LYS A 9 -3.42 -9.24 -7.76
C LYS A 9 -4.66 -10.07 -8.10
N ASP A 10 -4.50 -11.38 -8.34
CA ASP A 10 -5.59 -12.27 -8.77
C ASP A 10 -6.09 -13.23 -7.67
N LYS A 11 -5.46 -13.24 -6.48
CA LYS A 11 -5.67 -14.30 -5.48
C LYS A 11 -6.91 -14.16 -4.60
N ASN A 12 -7.54 -12.99 -4.57
CA ASN A 12 -8.66 -12.77 -3.68
C ASN A 12 -9.73 -11.93 -4.37
N PRO A 13 -10.80 -12.57 -4.91
CA PRO A 13 -11.89 -11.87 -5.57
C PRO A 13 -12.69 -10.95 -4.63
N LEU A 14 -12.54 -11.10 -3.31
CA LEU A 14 -13.15 -10.23 -2.30
C LEU A 14 -12.23 -9.08 -1.86
N ARG A 15 -10.98 -9.04 -2.35
CA ARG A 15 -10.04 -7.99 -1.96
C ARG A 15 -10.36 -6.73 -2.75
N HIS A 16 -10.83 -5.73 -2.03
CA HIS A 16 -11.17 -4.44 -2.61
C HIS A 16 -9.95 -3.80 -3.29
N THR A 17 -10.09 -3.34 -4.54
CA THR A 17 -9.02 -2.70 -5.33
C THR A 17 -8.26 -1.62 -4.56
N VAL A 18 -9.00 -0.80 -3.79
CA VAL A 18 -8.43 0.25 -2.93
C VAL A 18 -7.44 -0.33 -1.92
N GLU A 19 -7.70 -1.52 -1.38
CA GLU A 19 -6.81 -2.16 -0.42
C GLU A 19 -5.51 -2.65 -1.09
N LEU A 20 -5.62 -3.27 -2.27
CA LEU A 20 -4.45 -3.71 -3.04
C LEU A 20 -3.58 -2.50 -3.40
N ALA A 21 -4.18 -1.43 -3.92
CA ALA A 21 -3.50 -0.19 -4.26
C ALA A 21 -2.80 0.44 -3.05
N ALA A 22 -3.46 0.49 -1.89
CA ALA A 22 -2.87 0.99 -0.64
C ALA A 22 -1.68 0.14 -0.18
N LEU A 23 -1.75 -1.18 -0.32
CA LEU A 23 -0.67 -2.08 0.07
C LEU A 23 0.53 -2.02 -0.87
N VAL A 24 0.31 -1.86 -2.18
CA VAL A 24 1.39 -1.63 -3.15
C VAL A 24 2.13 -0.34 -2.81
N ARG A 25 1.39 0.75 -2.56
CA ARG A 25 1.98 2.03 -2.13
C ARG A 25 2.81 1.87 -0.86
N LEU A 26 2.24 1.22 0.17
CA LEU A 26 2.90 1.02 1.46
C LEU A 26 4.20 0.23 1.27
N LYS A 27 4.15 -0.91 0.57
CA LYS A 27 5.34 -1.73 0.32
C LYS A 27 6.44 -0.97 -0.42
N PHE A 28 6.08 -0.14 -1.39
CA PHE A 28 7.06 0.67 -2.11
C PHE A 28 7.72 1.73 -1.21
N VAL A 29 6.92 2.49 -0.45
CA VAL A 29 7.47 3.56 0.39
C VAL A 29 8.29 3.02 1.56
N THR A 30 7.99 1.82 2.06
CA THR A 30 8.77 1.12 3.08
C THR A 30 10.15 0.69 2.56
N ILE A 31 10.26 0.26 1.30
CA ILE A 31 11.56 -0.11 0.70
C ILE A 31 12.42 1.13 0.47
N HIS A 32 11.81 2.26 0.14
CA HIS A 32 12.46 3.56 -0.08
C HIS A 32 13.67 3.51 -1.04
N PRO A 33 13.51 3.00 -2.28
CA PRO A 33 14.64 2.67 -3.16
C PRO A 33 15.37 3.88 -3.78
N PHE A 34 14.82 5.09 -3.70
CA PHE A 34 15.39 6.29 -4.32
C PHE A 34 15.85 7.32 -3.28
N GLY A 35 16.78 8.21 -3.64
CA GLY A 35 17.20 9.32 -2.77
C GLY A 35 16.11 10.39 -2.56
N ASP A 36 15.26 10.62 -3.56
CA ASP A 36 14.06 11.46 -3.50
C ASP A 36 12.99 10.87 -4.42
N GLY A 37 11.73 11.26 -4.23
CA GLY A 37 10.62 10.92 -5.12
C GLY A 37 9.82 9.71 -4.69
N ASN A 38 10.22 9.00 -3.63
CA ASN A 38 9.54 7.78 -3.17
C ASN A 38 8.04 7.99 -2.94
N GLY A 39 7.67 9.13 -2.34
CA GLY A 39 6.27 9.49 -2.14
C GLY A 39 5.49 9.69 -3.44
N ARG A 40 6.10 10.32 -4.45
CA ARG A 40 5.49 10.56 -5.77
C ARG A 40 5.29 9.24 -6.52
N VAL A 41 6.34 8.44 -6.60
CA VAL A 41 6.31 7.13 -7.27
C VAL A 41 5.33 6.17 -6.57
N SER A 42 5.28 6.17 -5.24
CA SER A 42 4.33 5.34 -4.48
C SER A 42 2.86 5.65 -4.82
N ARG A 43 2.52 6.93 -5.04
CA ARG A 43 1.18 7.37 -5.45
C ARG A 43 0.89 6.99 -6.91
N LEU A 44 1.90 7.08 -7.79
CA LEU A 44 1.77 6.59 -9.16
C LEU A 44 1.49 5.09 -9.19
N PHE A 45 2.19 4.28 -8.39
CA PHE A 45 1.88 2.85 -8.30
C PHE A 45 0.48 2.56 -7.74
N MET A 46 0.04 3.31 -6.73
CA MET A 46 -1.34 3.22 -6.22
C MET A 46 -2.36 3.47 -7.35
N ASN A 47 -2.20 4.57 -8.08
CA ASN A 47 -3.11 4.94 -9.15
C ASN A 47 -3.01 4.01 -10.36
N PHE A 48 -1.83 3.46 -10.64
CA PHE A 48 -1.65 2.43 -11.66
C PHE A 48 -2.51 1.20 -11.37
N VAL A 49 -2.49 0.70 -10.12
CA VAL A 49 -3.34 -0.43 -9.72
C VAL A 49 -4.82 -0.07 -9.84
N MET A 50 -5.24 1.11 -9.38
CA MET A 50 -6.65 1.52 -9.47
C MET A 50 -7.11 1.62 -10.93
N ASN A 51 -6.31 2.26 -11.78
CA ASN A 51 -6.62 2.41 -13.20
C ASN A 51 -6.73 1.06 -13.92
N LYS A 52 -5.80 0.13 -13.63
CA LYS A 52 -5.79 -1.20 -14.25
C LYS A 52 -7.03 -2.04 -13.91
N GLU A 53 -7.63 -1.80 -12.76
CA GLU A 53 -8.88 -2.43 -12.31
C GLU A 53 -10.15 -1.62 -12.68
N GLY A 54 -10.02 -0.56 -13.50
CA GLY A 54 -11.14 0.27 -13.94
C GLY A 54 -11.65 1.28 -12.92
N TYR A 55 -10.94 1.51 -11.81
CA TYR A 55 -11.30 2.50 -10.79
C TYR A 55 -10.73 3.88 -11.13
N PRO A 56 -11.41 4.97 -10.72
CA PRO A 56 -10.88 6.32 -10.89
C PRO A 56 -9.57 6.47 -10.11
N MET A 57 -8.64 7.23 -10.69
CA MET A 57 -7.39 7.59 -10.02
C MET A 57 -7.68 8.45 -8.80
N LEU A 58 -6.93 8.22 -7.73
CA LEU A 58 -7.16 8.88 -6.45
C LEU A 58 -6.15 10.02 -6.26
N ASN A 59 -6.69 11.23 -6.09
CA ASN A 59 -5.91 12.41 -5.76
C ASN A 59 -6.04 12.71 -4.25
N ILE A 60 -4.97 12.49 -3.49
CA ILE A 60 -4.97 12.77 -2.04
C ILE A 60 -4.60 14.23 -1.86
N HIS A 61 -5.60 15.04 -1.53
CA HIS A 61 -5.42 16.46 -1.26
C HIS A 61 -4.47 16.69 -0.07
N TYR A 62 -3.71 17.78 -0.12
CA TYR A 62 -2.68 18.09 0.89
C TYR A 62 -3.26 18.18 2.31
N SER A 63 -4.49 18.70 2.44
CA SER A 63 -5.21 18.80 3.71
C SER A 63 -5.52 17.43 4.34
N ALA A 64 -5.72 16.38 3.54
CA ALA A 64 -6.03 15.03 4.02
C ALA A 64 -4.77 14.16 4.26
N ARG A 65 -3.59 14.71 3.98
CA ARG A 65 -2.32 13.98 3.98
C ARG A 65 -1.98 13.38 5.35
N ASN A 66 -2.17 14.14 6.42
CA ASN A 66 -1.90 13.67 7.78
C ASN A 66 -2.83 12.53 8.18
N SER A 67 -4.13 12.67 7.95
CA SER A 67 -5.13 11.63 8.25
C SER A 67 -4.84 10.35 7.46
N TYR A 68 -4.48 10.49 6.19
CA TYR A 68 -4.10 9.37 5.35
C TYR A 68 -2.81 8.67 5.84
N TYR A 69 -1.75 9.43 6.15
CA TYR A 69 -0.51 8.83 6.65
C TYR A 69 -0.69 8.17 8.00
N THR A 70 -1.48 8.78 8.89
CA THR A 70 -1.86 8.18 10.16
C THR A 70 -2.55 6.84 9.91
N ALA A 71 -3.58 6.77 9.06
CA ALA A 71 -4.25 5.51 8.73
C ALA A 71 -3.28 4.45 8.16
N LEU A 72 -2.34 4.88 7.31
CA LEU A 72 -1.33 3.99 6.72
C LEU A 72 -0.35 3.44 7.77
N LEU A 73 0.17 4.32 8.64
CA LEU A 73 1.07 3.97 9.75
C LEU A 73 0.39 3.06 10.78
N TRP A 74 -0.90 3.30 11.06
CA TRP A 74 -1.70 2.43 11.92
C TRP A 74 -1.80 1.02 11.35
N LYS A 75 -2.07 0.87 10.04
CA LYS A 75 -2.06 -0.45 9.38
C LYS A 75 -0.68 -1.10 9.42
N GLU A 76 0.38 -0.34 9.22
CA GLU A 76 1.77 -0.85 9.27
C GLU A 76 2.16 -1.34 10.67
N ARG A 77 1.81 -0.60 11.74
CA ARG A 77 2.00 -1.05 13.13
C ARG A 77 1.23 -2.32 13.44
N ARG A 78 0.00 -2.45 12.92
CA ARG A 78 -0.84 -3.64 13.12
C ARG A 78 -0.28 -4.86 12.37
N LEU A 79 0.21 -4.67 11.14
CA LEU A 79 0.88 -5.71 10.37
C LEU A 79 2.18 -6.16 11.07
N ARG A 80 3.01 -5.23 11.55
CA ARG A 80 4.21 -5.57 12.35
C ARG A 80 3.85 -6.36 13.61
N ARG A 81 2.80 -5.97 14.35
CA ARG A 81 2.34 -6.72 15.53
C ARG A 81 1.87 -8.13 15.20
N GLN A 82 1.14 -8.33 14.09
CA GLN A 82 0.72 -9.67 13.65
C GLN A 82 1.91 -10.53 13.23
N THR A 83 2.87 -9.97 12.50
CA THR A 83 4.08 -10.71 12.08
C THR A 83 4.93 -11.12 13.28
N VAL A 84 5.07 -10.25 14.29
CA VAL A 84 5.77 -10.57 15.54
C VAL A 84 5.01 -11.65 16.33
N HIS A 85 3.69 -11.58 16.44
CA HIS A 85 2.91 -12.63 17.12
C HIS A 85 3.03 -14.00 16.43
N SER A 86 3.01 -14.02 15.10
CA SER A 86 3.22 -15.26 14.33
C SER A 86 4.64 -15.80 14.38
N PHE A 87 5.62 -14.99 14.78
CA PHE A 87 7.03 -15.37 14.88
C PHE A 87 7.44 -15.72 16.33
N VAL A 88 6.77 -15.15 17.34
CA VAL A 88 7.09 -15.36 18.76
C VAL A 88 6.29 -16.49 19.41
N GLY A 89 5.24 -17.03 18.76
CA GLY A 89 4.64 -18.30 19.19
C GLY A 89 4.19 -18.30 20.66
N LEU A 90 3.47 -17.26 21.07
CA LEU A 90 2.57 -17.26 22.23
C LEU A 90 1.15 -16.95 21.76
#